data_AF-A0A7K2QC16-F1
#
_entry.id   AF-A0A7K2QC16-F1
#
_cell.length_a   1.000
_cell.length_b   1.000
_cell.length_c   1.000
_cell.angle_alpha   90.00
_cell.angle_beta   90.00
_cell.angle_gamma   90.00
#
_symmetry.space_group_name_H-M   'P 1'
#
loop_
_entity.id
_entity.type
_entity.pdbx_description
1 polymer ?
#
loop_
_entity_poly.entity_id
_entity_poly.type
_entity_poly.pdbx_seq_one_letter_code
_entity_poly.pdbx_strand_id
1 'polypeptide(L)'
;GAPVALTVSAKSAKALPRQAEALRAHLEDHPEQSLADVAYSLTASRAALDHRAVVLADDREAALRELAKLAAGTGSADAVTGSRVDGATAFLFTGQGAQRLG
;
A
#
# COMPACT_ATOMS: atom_id res chain seq x y z
N GLY A 1 11.49 -0.36 -12.41
CA GLY A 1 11.56 -1.82 -12.19
C GLY A 1 10.15 -2.37 -12.27
N ALA A 2 9.90 -3.62 -11.84
CA ALA A 2 8.53 -4.00 -11.55
C ALA A 2 8.01 -3.18 -10.35
N PRO A 3 6.75 -2.71 -10.35
CA PRO A 3 6.18 -1.99 -9.21
C PRO A 3 6.22 -2.87 -7.96
N VAL A 4 6.46 -2.23 -6.81
CA VAL A 4 6.38 -2.88 -5.50
C VAL A 4 5.13 -2.45 -4.74
N ALA A 5 4.67 -3.30 -3.83
CA ALA A 5 3.55 -3.02 -2.95
C ALA A 5 4.04 -2.79 -1.51
N LEU A 6 3.95 -1.55 -1.02
CA LEU A 6 4.28 -1.20 0.35
C LEU A 6 3.03 -1.29 1.23
N THR A 7 2.97 -2.31 2.08
CA THR A 7 1.84 -2.52 2.99
C THR A 7 2.02 -1.69 4.26
N VAL A 8 0.99 -0.92 4.62
CA VAL A 8 0.90 -0.16 5.89
C VAL A 8 -0.33 -0.66 6.64
N SER A 9 -0.23 -0.88 7.95
CA SER A 9 -1.40 -1.23 8.76
C SER A 9 -1.39 -0.56 10.13
N ALA A 10 -2.57 -0.38 10.72
CA ALA A 10 -2.78 0.27 12.00
C ALA A 10 -3.98 -0.30 12.76
N LYS A 11 -4.01 -0.10 14.09
CA LYS A 11 -5.13 -0.51 14.96
C LYS A 11 -6.39 0.36 14.81
N SER A 12 -6.27 1.53 14.20
CA SER A 12 -7.41 2.42 13.93
C SER A 12 -7.18 3.19 12.63
N ALA A 13 -8.26 3.58 11.96
CA ALA A 13 -8.19 4.40 10.74
C ALA A 13 -7.41 5.71 10.98
N LYS A 14 -7.57 6.33 12.17
CA LYS A 14 -6.87 7.56 12.56
C LYS A 14 -5.36 7.38 12.79
N ALA A 15 -4.90 6.15 12.99
CA ALA A 15 -3.49 5.84 13.18
C ALA A 15 -2.77 5.50 11.86
N LEU A 16 -3.51 5.15 10.80
CA LEU A 16 -2.95 4.79 9.50
C LEU A 16 -2.08 5.89 8.87
N PRO A 17 -2.47 7.18 8.91
CA PRO A 17 -1.63 8.25 8.37
C PRO A 17 -0.29 8.41 9.11
N ARG A 18 -0.26 8.16 10.43
CA ARG A 18 0.99 8.19 11.20
C ARG A 18 1.94 7.07 10.82
N GLN A 19 1.40 5.87 10.53
CA GLN A 19 2.21 4.75 10.05
C GLN A 19 2.77 5.00 8.66
N ALA A 20 2.01 5.66 7.79
CA ALA A 20 2.49 6.08 6.47
C ALA A 20 3.64 7.09 6.58
N GLU A 21 3.50 8.09 7.46
CA GLU A 21 4.56 9.07 7.70
C GLU A 21 5.82 8.44 8.29
N ALA A 22 5.68 7.52 9.24
CA ALA A 22 6.82 6.79 9.81
C ALA A 22 7.57 5.97 8.75
N LEU A 23 6.84 5.33 7.83
CA LEU A 23 7.46 4.61 6.71
C LEU A 23 8.13 5.57 5.72
N ARG A 24 7.51 6.72 5.44
CA ARG A 24 8.08 7.78 4.57
C ARG A 24 9.42 8.25 5.12
N ALA A 25 9.45 8.64 6.40
CA ALA A 25 10.67 9.07 7.08
C ALA A 25 11.74 7.96 7.07
N HIS A 26 11.37 6.72 7.33
CA HIS A 26 12.30 5.59 7.27
C HIS A 26 12.97 5.43 5.89
N LEU A 27 12.20 5.59 4.81
CA LEU A 27 12.71 5.53 3.44
C LEU A 27 13.57 6.75 3.08
N GLU A 28 13.31 7.92 3.68
CA GLU A 28 14.17 9.10 3.50
C GLU A 28 15.52 8.92 4.22
N ASP A 29 15.50 8.35 5.43
CA ASP A 29 16.69 8.15 6.25
C ASP A 29 17.58 7.00 5.75
N HIS A 30 17.03 6.05 4.98
CA HIS A 30 17.73 4.85 4.49
C HIS A 30 17.62 4.72 2.96
N PRO A 31 18.21 5.65 2.18
CA PRO A 31 18.13 5.64 0.72
C PRO A 31 18.84 4.44 0.08
N GLU A 32 19.81 3.84 0.77
CA GLU A 32 20.60 2.69 0.33
C GLU A 32 19.83 1.38 0.30
N GLN A 33 18.71 1.28 1.04
CA GLN A 33 17.92 0.06 1.09
C GLN A 33 17.21 -0.20 -0.25
N SER A 34 17.07 -1.47 -0.62
CA SER A 34 16.23 -1.84 -1.75
C SER A 34 14.76 -1.64 -1.40
N LEU A 35 14.01 -0.93 -2.25
CA LEU A 35 12.59 -0.73 -2.04
C LEU A 35 11.81 -2.06 -2.07
N ALA A 36 12.27 -3.03 -2.86
CA ALA A 36 11.71 -4.38 -2.91
C ALA A 36 11.93 -5.15 -1.61
N ASP A 37 13.11 -5.00 -0.98
CA ASP A 37 13.41 -5.67 0.29
C ASP A 37 12.60 -5.07 1.44
N VAL A 38 12.37 -3.76 1.41
CA VAL A 38 11.47 -3.09 2.35
C VAL A 38 10.04 -3.59 2.17
N ALA A 39 9.54 -3.67 0.93
CA ALA A 39 8.20 -4.20 0.61
C ALA A 39 8.02 -5.65 1.11
N TYR A 40 9.01 -6.50 0.86
CA TYR A 40 9.05 -7.87 1.35
C TYR A 40 9.00 -7.92 2.87
N SER A 41 9.85 -7.13 3.54
CA SER A 41 9.94 -7.08 5.00
C SER A 41 8.62 -6.62 5.64
N LEU A 42 7.96 -5.61 5.07
CA LEU A 42 6.65 -5.13 5.53
C LEU A 42 5.59 -6.21 5.45
N THR A 43 5.61 -7.03 4.38
CA THR A 43 4.64 -8.10 4.18
C THR A 43 4.91 -9.33 5.04
N ALA A 44 6.17 -9.73 5.16
CA ALA A 44 6.57 -11.00 5.78
C ALA A 44 6.72 -10.91 7.31
N SER A 45 7.07 -9.73 7.85
CA SER A 45 7.47 -9.59 9.26
C SER A 45 6.52 -8.77 10.13
N ARG A 46 5.66 -7.93 9.55
CA ARG A 46 4.80 -7.03 10.31
C ARG A 46 3.41 -7.64 10.51
N ALA A 47 2.82 -7.37 11.67
CA ALA A 47 1.44 -7.74 11.94
C ALA A 47 0.50 -7.04 10.96
N ALA A 48 -0.41 -7.80 10.35
CA ALA A 48 -1.43 -7.27 9.46
C ALA A 48 -2.66 -6.82 10.28
N LEU A 49 -2.60 -5.60 10.82
CA LEU A 49 -3.68 -5.02 11.64
C LEU A 49 -4.93 -4.68 10.81
N ASP A 50 -6.04 -4.36 11.48
CA ASP A 50 -7.35 -4.30 10.85
C ASP A 50 -7.51 -3.19 9.81
N HIS A 51 -6.87 -2.02 10.01
CA HIS A 51 -6.87 -0.94 9.03
C HIS A 51 -5.62 -0.99 8.19
N ARG A 52 -5.77 -1.12 6.88
CA ARG A 52 -4.65 -1.36 5.96
C ARG A 52 -4.66 -0.37 4.81
N ALA A 53 -3.47 -0.06 4.34
CA ALA A 53 -3.22 0.58 3.06
C ALA A 53 -2.17 -0.22 2.28
N VAL A 54 -2.27 -0.20 0.95
CA VAL A 54 -1.21 -0.64 0.05
C VAL A 54 -0.87 0.52 -0.86
N VAL A 55 0.40 0.93 -0.87
CA VAL A 55 0.95 1.91 -1.80
C VAL A 55 1.69 1.16 -2.91
N LEU A 56 1.28 1.35 -4.15
CA LEU A 56 2.00 0.85 -5.32
C LEU A 56 3.02 1.90 -5.78
N ALA A 57 4.26 1.48 -6.04
CA ALA A 57 5.31 2.39 -6.48
C ALA A 57 6.28 1.72 -7.45
N ASP A 58 6.59 2.40 -8.56
CA ASP A 58 7.58 1.96 -9.55
C ASP A 58 9.02 2.26 -9.12
N ASP A 59 9.18 3.25 -8.24
CA ASP A 59 10.45 3.73 -7.69
C ASP A 59 10.28 4.40 -6.32
N ARG A 60 11.40 4.79 -5.71
CA ARG A 60 11.45 5.39 -4.37
C ARG A 60 10.78 6.76 -4.33
N GLU A 61 10.92 7.58 -5.37
CA GLU A 61 10.30 8.91 -5.38
C GLU A 61 8.77 8.80 -5.43
N ALA A 62 8.24 7.87 -6.24
CA ALA A 62 6.83 7.52 -6.25
C ALA A 62 6.38 7.04 -4.88
N ALA A 63 7.12 6.14 -4.23
CA ALA A 63 6.80 5.67 -2.89
C ALA A 63 6.70 6.82 -1.87
N LEU A 64 7.68 7.74 -1.86
CA LEU A 64 7.68 8.89 -0.94
C LEU A 64 6.49 9.83 -1.20
N ARG A 65 6.17 10.13 -2.46
CA ARG A 65 5.02 10.96 -2.83
C ARG A 65 3.70 10.34 -2.39
N GLU A 66 3.51 9.04 -2.66
CA GLU A 66 2.26 8.36 -2.34
C GLU A 66 2.08 8.14 -0.83
N LEU A 67 3.17 7.85 -0.11
CA LEU A 67 3.14 7.81 1.35
C LEU A 67 2.82 9.17 1.97
N ALA A 68 3.31 10.27 1.38
CA ALA A 68 2.95 11.62 1.84
C ALA A 68 1.46 11.92 1.65
N LYS A 69 0.85 11.51 0.54
CA LYS A 69 -0.60 11.64 0.32
C LYS A 69 -1.39 10.83 1.36
N LEU A 70 -0.99 9.58 1.58
CA LEU A 70 -1.60 8.72 2.60
C LEU A 70 -1.46 9.31 4.01
N ALA A 71 -0.30 9.90 4.34
CA ALA A 71 -0.06 10.59 5.60
C ALA A 71 -0.89 11.87 5.76
N ALA A 72 -1.17 12.57 4.65
CA ALA A 72 -2.08 13.72 4.62
C ALA A 72 -3.56 13.32 4.65
N GLY A 73 -3.89 12.03 4.54
CA GLY A 73 -5.26 11.55 4.42
C GLY A 73 -5.93 11.95 3.09
N THR A 74 -5.14 12.36 2.10
CA THR A 74 -5.65 12.63 0.75
C THR A 74 -5.65 11.33 -0.03
N GLY A 75 -6.80 10.97 -0.61
CA GLY A 75 -6.91 9.76 -1.42
C GLY A 75 -5.92 9.78 -2.58
N SER A 76 -5.37 8.62 -2.93
CA SER A 76 -4.54 8.44 -4.12
C SER A 76 -5.06 7.29 -4.98
N ALA A 77 -4.91 7.41 -6.30
CA ALA A 77 -5.18 6.32 -7.23
C ALA A 77 -4.31 5.10 -6.96
N ASP A 78 -3.10 5.31 -6.43
CA ASP A 78 -2.08 4.28 -6.20
C ASP A 78 -2.06 3.79 -4.74
N ALA A 79 -3.00 4.27 -3.91
CA ALA A 79 -3.15 3.85 -2.52
C ALA A 79 -4.53 3.23 -2.29
N VAL A 80 -4.57 1.92 -2.07
CA VAL A 80 -5.82 1.22 -1.71
C VAL A 80 -5.91 1.16 -0.20
N THR A 81 -6.98 1.68 0.40
CA THR A 81 -7.25 1.56 1.84
C THR A 81 -8.44 0.65 2.10
N GLY A 82 -8.41 -0.08 3.21
CA GLY A 82 -9.51 -0.95 3.59
C GLY A 82 -9.41 -1.44 5.02
N SER A 83 -10.53 -1.96 5.54
CA SER A 83 -10.57 -2.68 6.80
C SER A 83 -10.83 -4.16 6.55
N ARG A 84 -10.35 -5.03 7.43
CA ARG A 84 -10.71 -6.46 7.38
C ARG A 84 -12.23 -6.61 7.44
N VAL A 85 -12.77 -7.41 6.52
CA VAL A 85 -14.16 -7.86 6.51
C VAL A 85 -14.17 -9.39 6.54
N ASP A 86 -15.12 -9.97 7.27
CA ASP A 86 -15.34 -11.42 7.29
C ASP A 86 -16.42 -11.79 6.27
N GLY A 87 -16.29 -12.96 5.64
CA GLY A 87 -17.26 -13.45 4.66
C GLY A 87 -16.68 -14.51 3.73
N ALA A 88 -17.54 -15.10 2.90
CA ALA A 88 -17.12 -16.04 1.85
C ALA A 88 -16.65 -15.28 0.61
N THR A 89 -15.59 -15.76 -0.03
CA THR A 89 -15.13 -15.26 -1.33
C THR A 89 -15.96 -15.88 -2.45
N ALA A 90 -16.42 -15.05 -3.38
CA ALA A 90 -17.06 -15.49 -4.63
C ALA A 90 -16.32 -14.90 -5.83
N PHE A 91 -16.33 -15.64 -6.96
CA PHE A 91 -15.76 -15.18 -8.23
C PHE A 91 -16.91 -14.78 -9.17
N LEU A 92 -16.80 -13.58 -9.77
CA LEU A 92 -17.71 -13.11 -10.81
C LEU A 92 -17.01 -13.25 -12.17
N PHE A 93 -17.62 -13.99 -13.09
CA PHE A 93 -17.14 -14.13 -14.46
C PHE A 93 -17.94 -13.20 -15.36
N THR A 94 -17.25 -12.27 -16.04
CA THR A 94 -17.89 -11.36 -16.99
C THR A 94 -18.31 -12.13 -18.24
N GLY A 95 -19.47 -11.78 -18.79
CA GLY A 95 -19.88 -12.25 -20.10
C GLY A 95 -19.13 -11.55 -21.23
N GLN A 96 -19.63 -11.72 -22.45
CA GLN A 96 -19.11 -11.02 -23.63
C GLN A 96 -19.36 -9.50 -23.51
N GLY A 97 -18.38 -8.66 -23.86
CA GLY A 97 -18.50 -7.19 -23.86
C GLY A 97 -17.61 -6.46 -22.86
N ALA A 98 -17.00 -7.16 -21.89
CA ALA A 98 -16.06 -6.55 -20.92
C ALA A 98 -14.62 -6.44 -21.44
N GLN A 99 -14.32 -7.00 -22.61
CA GLN A 99 -12.97 -6.99 -23.19
C GLN A 99 -12.54 -5.57 -23.62
N ARG A 100 -11.24 -5.29 -23.51
CA ARG A 100 -10.59 -4.08 -24.05
C ARG A 100 -9.52 -4.50 -25.05
N LEU A 101 -9.28 -3.69 -26.07
CA LEU A 101 -8.14 -3.90 -26.97
C LEU A 101 -6.84 -3.72 -26.15
N GLY A 102 -5.89 -4.62 -26.37
CA GLY A 102 -4.60 -4.65 -25.67
C GLY A 102 -3.66 -3.54 -26.12
#